data_AF-A0A0G0WJ59-F1
#
_entry.id   AF-A0A0G0WJ59-F1
#
_cell.length_a   1.000
_cell.length_b   1.000
_cell.length_c   1.000
_cell.angle_alpha   90.00
_cell.angle_beta   90.00
_cell.angle_gamma   90.00
#
_symmetry.space_group_name_H-M   'P 1'
#
loop_
_entity.id
_entity.type
_entity.pdbx_description
1 polymer ?
#
loop_
_entity_poly.entity_id
_entity_poly.type
_entity_poly.pdbx_seq_one_letter_code
_entity_poly.pdbx_strand_id
1 'polypeptide(L)'
;MGELGVLQSELSEWQELAKQAEEFSALNAEQITARTAEAEKLLKQFQTFKIKSLFTGKYDASDVWLQIYAGAGGVDAQDWAGMLLRMYQRYAERNNLSFKITTESLGEQKGIKTAVVEIKGRYAFGYLKGEAGVHRLVRLSPFSAKSLRHTSFALVEILPIIHPDDLQISPSDLKFELSRSSGPGGQNRRAGSAFADRY
;
A
#
# COMPACT_ATOMS: atom_id res chain seq x y z
N MET A 1 19.90 -4.07 -9.41
CA MET A 1 20.86 -4.20 -8.30
C MET A 1 20.43 -5.39 -7.48
N GLY A 2 21.29 -6.41 -7.29
CA GLY A 2 20.93 -7.61 -6.53
C GLY A 2 20.77 -7.34 -5.02
N GLU A 3 20.18 -8.28 -4.28
CA GLU A 3 19.93 -8.19 -2.83
C GLU A 3 21.18 -7.83 -2.03
N LEU A 4 22.34 -8.36 -2.43
CA LEU A 4 23.65 -8.06 -1.83
C LEU A 4 24.03 -6.58 -1.92
N GLY A 5 23.73 -5.92 -3.04
CA GLY A 5 24.03 -4.50 -3.21
C GLY A 5 23.18 -3.63 -2.29
N VAL A 6 21.92 -4.04 -2.05
CA VAL A 6 21.02 -3.34 -1.13
C VAL A 6 21.45 -3.53 0.33
N LEU A 7 21.90 -4.74 0.69
CA LEU A 7 22.45 -4.99 2.03
C LEU A 7 23.73 -4.19 2.27
N GLN A 8 24.61 -4.07 1.27
CA GLN A 8 25.82 -3.25 1.36
C GLN A 8 25.48 -1.77 1.54
N SER A 9 24.51 -1.23 0.81
CA SER A 9 24.08 0.16 1.00
C SER A 9 23.51 0.38 2.39
N GLU A 10 22.65 -0.51 2.88
CA GLU A 10 22.08 -0.37 4.24
C GLU A 10 23.15 -0.45 5.32
N LEU A 11 24.10 -1.38 5.20
CA LEU A 11 25.20 -1.50 6.14
C LEU A 11 26.04 -0.22 6.18
N SER A 12 26.32 0.37 5.01
CA SER A 12 27.07 1.62 4.94
C SER A 12 26.34 2.79 5.60
N GLU A 13 25.01 2.88 5.44
CA GLU A 13 24.19 3.91 6.10
C GLU A 13 24.16 3.73 7.62
N TRP A 14 24.07 2.48 8.10
CA TRP A 14 24.14 2.16 9.53
C TRP A 14 25.50 2.53 10.15
N GLN A 15 26.60 2.22 9.44
CA GLN A 15 27.94 2.56 9.89
C GLN A 15 28.15 4.08 9.98
N GLU A 16 27.67 4.82 8.98
CA GLU A 16 27.76 6.28 8.98
C GLU A 16 26.92 6.90 10.11
N LEU A 17 25.71 6.39 10.35
CA LEU A 17 24.87 6.86 11.46
C LEU A 17 25.52 6.57 12.82
N ALA A 18 26.11 5.38 12.99
CA ALA A 18 26.81 5.02 14.22
C ALA A 18 28.01 5.95 14.48
N LYS A 19 28.81 6.23 13.44
CA LYS A 19 29.93 7.16 13.52
C LYS A 19 29.48 8.57 13.92
N GLN A 20 28.42 9.10 13.29
CA GLN A 20 27.90 10.42 13.64
C GLN A 20 27.36 10.48 15.08
N ALA A 21 26.74 9.39 15.55
CA ALA A 21 26.29 9.28 16.93
C ALA A 21 27.47 9.25 17.94
N GLU A 22 28.56 8.54 17.61
CA GLU A 22 29.79 8.53 18.41
C GLU A 22 30.41 9.93 18.47
N GLU A 23 30.53 10.62 17.33
CA GLU A 23 31.03 12.00 17.26
C GLU A 23 30.20 12.94 18.14
N PHE A 24 28.87 12.81 18.11
CA PHE A 24 27.97 13.58 18.97
C PHE A 24 28.13 13.26 20.46
N SER A 25 28.38 11.99 20.80
CA SER A 25 28.57 11.57 22.20
C SER A 25 29.83 12.14 22.85
N ALA A 26 30.82 12.54 22.04
CA ALA A 26 32.06 13.16 22.50
C ALA A 26 31.94 14.69 22.72
N LEU A 27 30.80 15.30 22.36
CA LEU A 27 30.56 16.74 22.51
C LEU A 27 30.13 17.11 23.94
N ASN A 28 30.43 18.34 24.34
CA ASN A 28 29.93 18.90 25.60
C ASN A 28 28.51 19.51 25.44
N ALA A 29 27.87 19.85 26.55
CA ALA A 29 26.49 20.34 26.55
C ALA A 29 26.28 21.60 25.69
N GLU A 30 27.24 22.52 25.68
CA GLU A 30 27.16 23.78 24.92
C GLU A 30 27.23 23.52 23.40
N GLN A 31 28.12 22.63 22.97
CA GLN A 31 28.24 22.18 21.59
C GLN A 31 27.00 21.43 21.10
N ILE A 32 26.40 20.61 21.95
CA ILE A 32 25.13 19.91 21.63
C ILE A 32 24.01 20.93 21.43
N THR A 33 23.89 21.93 22.31
CA THR A 33 22.86 22.98 22.18
C THR A 33 23.02 23.80 20.90
N ALA A 34 24.26 24.02 20.45
CA ALA A 34 24.55 24.71 19.20
C ALA A 34 24.20 23.87 17.95
N ARG A 35 24.11 22.53 18.07
CA ARG A 35 23.87 21.59 16.97
C ARG A 35 22.55 20.81 17.11
N THR A 36 21.56 21.41 17.78
CA THR A 36 20.24 20.80 18.04
C THR A 36 19.54 20.28 16.78
N ALA A 37 19.53 21.04 15.69
CA ALA A 37 18.91 20.63 14.43
C ALA A 37 19.58 19.37 13.81
N GLU A 38 20.89 19.20 13.99
CA GLU A 38 21.62 18.04 13.53
C GLU A 38 21.35 16.82 14.43
N ALA A 39 21.30 17.02 15.75
CA ALA A 39 20.88 15.98 16.69
C ALA A 39 19.45 15.48 16.41
N GLU A 40 18.51 16.38 16.10
CA GLU A 40 17.14 16.01 15.71
C GLU A 40 17.10 15.21 14.41
N LYS A 41 17.95 15.57 13.44
CA LYS A 41 18.07 14.83 12.17
C LYS A 41 18.60 13.41 12.41
N LEU A 42 19.65 13.27 13.22
CA LEU A 42 20.22 11.98 13.61
C LEU A 42 19.18 11.11 14.33
N LEU A 43 18.43 11.70 15.26
CA LEU A 43 17.38 10.99 15.98
C LEU A 43 16.28 10.48 15.03
N LYS A 44 15.86 11.30 14.06
CA LYS A 44 14.88 10.88 13.04
C LYS A 44 15.40 9.73 12.19
N GLN A 45 16.66 9.81 11.74
CA GLN A 45 17.29 8.72 10.96
C GLN A 45 17.34 7.43 11.79
N PHE A 46 17.80 7.51 13.04
CA PHE A 46 17.82 6.37 13.95
C PHE A 46 16.44 5.75 14.18
N GLN A 47 15.41 6.57 14.35
CA GLN A 47 14.03 6.08 14.49
C GLN A 47 13.56 5.34 13.24
N THR A 48 13.85 5.86 12.04
CA THR A 48 13.53 5.17 10.77
C THR A 48 14.22 3.81 10.70
N PHE A 49 15.50 3.75 11.04
CA PHE A 49 16.28 2.51 11.04
C PHE A 49 15.81 1.50 12.08
N LYS A 50 15.48 1.97 13.29
CA LYS A 50 14.88 1.15 14.35
C LYS A 50 13.55 0.53 13.90
N ILE A 51 12.73 1.24 13.15
CA ILE A 51 11.48 0.66 12.60
C ILE A 51 11.82 -0.42 11.58
N LYS A 52 12.77 -0.16 10.67
CA LYS A 52 13.21 -1.16 9.67
C LYS A 52 13.75 -2.43 10.31
N SER A 53 14.45 -2.34 11.45
CA SER A 53 14.97 -3.55 12.12
C SER A 53 13.89 -4.41 12.78
N LEU A 54 12.66 -3.90 12.94
CA LEU A 54 11.50 -4.68 13.40
C LEU A 54 10.87 -5.51 12.26
N PHE A 55 11.26 -5.28 11.02
CA PHE A 55 10.73 -5.95 9.84
C PHE A 55 11.42 -7.29 9.59
N THR A 56 11.14 -8.26 10.45
CA THR A 56 11.74 -9.62 10.41
C THR A 56 10.86 -10.66 9.73
N GLY A 57 9.66 -10.27 9.26
CA GLY A 57 8.74 -11.18 8.59
C GLY A 57 9.21 -11.57 7.18
N LYS A 58 8.84 -12.77 6.73
CA LYS A 58 9.23 -13.35 5.43
C LYS A 58 9.04 -12.39 4.25
N TYR A 59 7.93 -11.65 4.25
CA TYR A 59 7.55 -10.75 3.16
C TYR A 59 7.66 -9.28 3.52
N ASP A 60 8.27 -8.93 4.65
CA ASP A 60 8.30 -7.53 5.09
C ASP A 60 9.04 -6.63 4.10
N ALA A 61 10.05 -7.16 3.41
CA ALA A 61 10.81 -6.45 2.38
C ALA A 61 10.09 -6.35 1.02
N SER A 62 9.00 -7.09 0.83
CA SER A 62 8.29 -7.21 -0.45
C SER A 62 7.53 -5.93 -0.83
N ASP A 63 7.33 -5.77 -2.14
CA ASP A 63 6.32 -4.87 -2.70
C ASP A 63 4.92 -5.31 -2.24
N VAL A 64 3.91 -4.46 -2.47
CA VAL A 64 2.58 -4.68 -1.91
C VAL A 64 1.45 -4.38 -2.88
N TRP A 65 0.44 -5.24 -2.85
CA TRP A 65 -0.89 -4.98 -3.39
C TRP A 65 -1.74 -4.33 -2.29
N LEU A 66 -2.17 -3.10 -2.54
CA LEU A 66 -3.14 -2.40 -1.72
C LEU A 66 -4.49 -2.42 -2.42
N GLN A 67 -5.52 -2.91 -1.74
CA GLN A 67 -6.88 -2.94 -2.26
C GLN A 67 -7.81 -2.16 -1.33
N ILE A 68 -8.65 -1.32 -1.90
CA ILE A 68 -9.63 -0.52 -1.15
C ILE A 68 -11.02 -0.87 -1.66
N TYR A 69 -11.93 -1.15 -0.74
CA TYR A 69 -13.34 -1.41 -1.02
C TYR A 69 -14.22 -0.43 -0.26
N ALA A 70 -15.12 0.24 -0.95
CA ALA A 70 -16.17 1.00 -0.29
C ALA A 70 -17.15 0.05 0.41
N GLY A 71 -17.38 0.27 1.70
CA GLY A 71 -18.28 -0.53 2.53
C GLY A 71 -19.66 0.11 2.67
N ALA A 72 -20.27 -0.07 3.84
CA ALA A 72 -21.57 0.51 4.16
C ALA A 72 -21.50 2.05 4.24
N GLY A 73 -22.49 2.72 3.64
CA GLY A 73 -22.60 4.19 3.61
C GLY A 73 -22.89 4.80 2.24
N GLY A 74 -23.04 3.98 1.19
CA GLY A 74 -23.43 4.45 -0.15
C GLY A 74 -22.41 5.43 -0.73
N VAL A 75 -22.88 6.58 -1.23
CA VAL A 75 -22.02 7.60 -1.85
C VAL A 75 -20.98 8.17 -0.87
N ASP A 76 -21.32 8.29 0.42
CA ASP A 76 -20.34 8.73 1.44
C ASP A 76 -19.21 7.71 1.63
N ALA A 77 -19.53 6.41 1.58
CA ALA A 77 -18.53 5.35 1.65
C ALA A 77 -17.63 5.31 0.42
N GLN A 78 -18.20 5.56 -0.77
CA GLN A 78 -17.42 5.65 -2.02
C GLN A 78 -16.46 6.86 -1.99
N ASP A 79 -16.93 8.03 -1.52
CA ASP A 79 -16.07 9.20 -1.32
C ASP A 79 -14.98 8.92 -0.27
N TRP A 80 -15.31 8.24 0.82
CA TRP A 80 -14.36 7.85 1.85
C TRP A 80 -13.26 6.90 1.32
N ALA A 81 -13.64 5.87 0.56
CA ALA A 81 -12.68 5.00 -0.11
C ALA A 81 -11.74 5.80 -1.03
N GLY A 82 -12.28 6.79 -1.77
CA GLY A 82 -11.47 7.67 -2.61
C GLY A 82 -10.54 8.61 -1.80
N MET A 83 -10.95 9.02 -0.60
CA MET A 83 -10.09 9.77 0.31
C MET A 83 -8.92 8.92 0.81
N LEU A 84 -9.18 7.66 1.19
CA LEU A 84 -8.13 6.71 1.59
C LEU A 84 -7.16 6.44 0.44
N LEU A 85 -7.66 6.28 -0.79
CA LEU A 85 -6.79 6.10 -1.97
C LEU A 85 -5.80 7.26 -2.11
N ARG A 86 -6.29 8.50 -2.02
CA ARG A 86 -5.44 9.71 -2.07
C ARG A 86 -4.49 9.82 -0.88
N MET A 87 -4.91 9.34 0.30
CA MET A 87 -4.06 9.29 1.49
C MET A 87 -2.86 8.37 1.25
N TYR A 88 -3.11 7.14 0.76
CA TYR A 88 -2.03 6.19 0.48
C TYR A 88 -1.14 6.63 -0.67
N GLN A 89 -1.68 7.30 -1.70
CA GLN A 89 -0.87 7.90 -2.76
C GLN A 89 0.13 8.92 -2.20
N ARG A 90 -0.35 9.86 -1.38
CA ARG A 90 0.51 10.87 -0.74
C ARG A 90 1.51 10.25 0.25
N TYR A 91 1.10 9.19 0.94
CA TYR A 91 2.00 8.43 1.80
C TYR A 91 3.13 7.81 0.99
N ALA A 92 2.82 7.15 -0.13
CA ALA A 92 3.82 6.54 -1.00
C ALA A 92 4.81 7.59 -1.55
N GLU A 93 4.30 8.72 -2.05
CA GLU A 93 5.12 9.84 -2.53
C GLU A 93 6.09 10.36 -1.44
N ARG A 94 5.61 10.54 -0.20
CA ARG A 94 6.45 11.02 0.93
C ARG A 94 7.52 10.02 1.36
N ASN A 95 7.29 8.73 1.14
CA ASN A 95 8.22 7.66 1.52
C ASN A 95 9.06 7.16 0.33
N ASN A 96 9.06 7.88 -0.81
CA ASN A 96 9.75 7.49 -2.04
C ASN A 96 9.37 6.08 -2.54
N LEU A 97 8.11 5.69 -2.33
CA LEU A 97 7.54 4.45 -2.86
C LEU A 97 6.86 4.75 -4.21
N SER A 98 6.97 3.81 -5.14
CA SER A 98 6.18 3.85 -6.38
C SER A 98 4.72 3.54 -6.05
N PHE A 99 3.78 4.25 -6.66
CA PHE A 99 2.35 4.05 -6.48
C PHE A 99 1.66 3.98 -7.83
N LYS A 100 1.10 2.83 -8.19
CA LYS A 100 0.47 2.60 -9.49
C LYS A 100 -0.91 1.96 -9.33
N ILE A 101 -1.95 2.69 -9.72
CA ILE A 101 -3.31 2.16 -9.78
C ILE A 101 -3.38 1.16 -10.96
N THR A 102 -3.73 -0.08 -10.66
CA THR A 102 -3.85 -1.17 -11.66
C THR A 102 -5.29 -1.37 -12.11
N THR A 103 -6.25 -1.22 -11.19
CA THR A 103 -7.68 -1.32 -11.48
C THR A 103 -8.42 -0.35 -10.59
N GLU A 104 -9.41 0.34 -11.14
CA GLU A 104 -10.28 1.24 -10.41
C GLU A 104 -11.71 1.08 -10.91
N SER A 105 -12.65 0.96 -9.98
CA SER A 105 -14.08 1.05 -10.27
C SER A 105 -14.62 2.31 -9.60
N LEU A 106 -15.13 3.23 -10.40
CA LEU A 106 -15.70 4.47 -9.90
C LEU A 106 -17.06 4.24 -9.21
N GLY A 107 -17.37 5.14 -8.27
CA GLY A 107 -18.69 5.28 -7.67
C GLY A 107 -19.72 5.79 -8.67
N GLU A 108 -21.01 5.67 -8.32
CA GLU A 108 -22.11 6.11 -9.19
C GLU A 108 -22.21 7.64 -9.29
N GLN A 109 -21.82 8.33 -8.22
CA GLN A 109 -21.84 9.79 -8.15
C GLN A 109 -20.46 10.36 -7.85
N LYS A 110 -19.79 9.85 -6.82
CA LYS A 110 -18.48 10.33 -6.39
C LYS A 110 -17.68 9.24 -5.69
N GLY A 111 -16.35 9.35 -5.77
CA GLY A 111 -15.43 8.42 -5.14
C GLY A 111 -15.29 7.12 -5.93
N ILE A 112 -14.88 6.06 -5.23
CA ILE A 112 -14.58 4.75 -5.83
C ILE A 112 -15.39 3.66 -5.14
N LYS A 113 -15.83 2.65 -5.89
CA LYS A 113 -16.34 1.39 -5.33
C LYS A 113 -15.17 0.51 -4.91
N THR A 114 -14.19 0.36 -5.80
CA THR A 114 -12.97 -0.43 -5.54
C THR A 114 -11.75 0.20 -6.21
N ALA A 115 -10.56 -0.03 -5.64
CA ALA A 115 -9.29 0.21 -6.32
C ALA A 115 -8.25 -0.83 -5.91
N VAL A 116 -7.41 -1.22 -6.87
CA VAL A 116 -6.26 -2.10 -6.69
C VAL A 116 -5.01 -1.32 -7.11
N VAL A 117 -4.04 -1.25 -6.20
CA VAL A 117 -2.82 -0.47 -6.35
C VAL A 117 -1.61 -1.36 -6.14
N GLU A 118 -0.65 -1.26 -7.05
CA GLU A 118 0.70 -1.79 -6.91
C GLU A 118 1.57 -0.70 -6.26
N ILE A 119 2.11 -0.98 -5.07
CA ILE A 119 3.07 -0.10 -4.40
C ILE A 119 4.42 -0.80 -4.34
N LYS A 120 5.44 -0.18 -4.93
CA LYS A 120 6.80 -0.74 -4.98
C LYS A 120 7.78 0.05 -4.15
N GLY A 121 8.65 -0.68 -3.47
CA GLY A 121 9.74 -0.10 -2.69
C GLY A 121 10.11 -1.01 -1.52
N ARG A 122 11.35 -0.86 -1.07
CA ARG A 122 11.89 -1.69 0.00
C ARG A 122 11.08 -1.49 1.28
N TYR A 123 10.67 -2.60 1.87
CA TYR A 123 9.83 -2.66 3.07
C TYR A 123 8.40 -2.11 2.90
N ALA A 124 7.90 -1.96 1.67
CA ALA A 124 6.56 -1.44 1.44
C ALA A 124 5.49 -2.24 2.21
N PHE A 125 5.55 -3.58 2.16
CA PHE A 125 4.66 -4.43 2.95
C PHE A 125 4.88 -4.27 4.46
N GLY A 126 6.13 -4.28 4.94
CA GLY A 126 6.46 -4.12 6.35
C GLY A 126 5.89 -2.84 6.97
N TYR A 127 5.90 -1.74 6.22
CA TYR A 127 5.31 -0.47 6.65
C TYR A 127 3.77 -0.48 6.63
N LEU A 128 3.15 -1.09 5.60
CA LEU A 128 1.71 -1.00 5.38
C LEU A 128 0.90 -2.15 5.98
N LYS A 129 1.51 -3.26 6.43
CA LYS A 129 0.79 -4.42 6.96
C LYS A 129 -0.15 -4.12 8.14
N GLY A 130 0.18 -3.10 8.94
CA GLY A 130 -0.63 -2.66 10.07
C GLY A 130 -1.88 -1.85 9.67
N GLU A 131 -2.00 -1.45 8.40
CA GLU A 131 -3.10 -0.64 7.89
C GLU A 131 -4.29 -1.48 7.38
N ALA A 132 -4.12 -2.80 7.31
CA ALA A 132 -5.18 -3.71 6.86
C ALA A 132 -6.35 -3.71 7.86
N GLY A 133 -7.57 -3.59 7.34
CA GLY A 133 -8.78 -3.63 8.14
C GLY A 133 -9.85 -2.64 7.69
N VAL A 134 -10.87 -2.47 8.54
CA VAL A 134 -12.00 -1.60 8.26
C VAL A 134 -11.74 -0.21 8.85
N HIS A 135 -11.73 0.79 7.98
CA HIS A 135 -11.53 2.19 8.31
C HIS A 135 -12.88 2.91 8.37
N ARG A 136 -13.17 3.57 9.50
CA ARG A 136 -14.45 4.24 9.76
C ARG A 136 -14.31 5.77 9.67
N LEU A 137 -15.21 6.40 8.93
CA LEU A 137 -15.38 7.85 8.87
C LEU A 137 -16.72 8.26 9.49
N VAL A 138 -16.70 9.28 10.36
CA VAL A 138 -17.91 9.92 10.90
C VAL A 138 -17.84 11.42 10.63
N ARG A 139 -18.72 11.93 9.76
CA ARG A 139 -18.74 13.36 9.38
C ARG A 139 -20.15 13.84 9.05
N LEU A 140 -20.34 15.14 8.92
CA LEU A 140 -21.51 15.69 8.24
C LEU A 140 -21.40 15.36 6.74
N SER A 141 -22.39 14.67 6.20
CA SER A 141 -22.34 14.25 4.80
C SER A 141 -22.58 15.43 3.87
N PRO A 142 -21.69 15.67 2.87
CA PRO A 142 -21.94 16.66 1.83
C PRO A 142 -23.01 16.19 0.82
N PHE A 143 -23.42 14.92 0.87
CA PHE A 143 -24.43 14.33 -0.02
C PHE A 143 -25.81 14.23 0.66
N SER A 144 -25.89 14.50 1.96
CA SER A 144 -27.16 14.56 2.68
C SER A 144 -27.86 15.90 2.45
N ALA A 145 -29.07 15.87 1.91
CA ALA A 145 -29.91 17.08 1.74
C ALA A 145 -30.16 17.86 3.05
N LYS A 146 -30.15 17.17 4.21
CA LYS A 146 -30.34 17.76 5.55
C LYS A 146 -29.04 17.95 6.33
N SER A 147 -27.88 17.82 5.68
CA SER A 147 -26.55 17.89 6.32
C SER A 147 -26.41 17.03 7.58
N LEU A 148 -26.95 15.81 7.56
CA LEU A 148 -26.92 14.90 8.70
C LEU A 148 -25.54 14.28 8.87
N ARG A 149 -25.24 13.89 10.12
CA ARG A 149 -24.04 13.13 10.44
C ARG A 149 -24.18 11.69 9.95
N HIS A 150 -23.33 11.29 9.03
CA HIS A 150 -23.27 9.93 8.51
C HIS A 150 -22.05 9.19 9.06
N THR A 151 -22.18 7.87 9.16
CA THR A 151 -21.06 6.96 9.40
C THR A 151 -20.82 6.16 8.12
N SER A 152 -19.56 6.04 7.72
CA SER A 152 -19.16 5.33 6.51
C SER A 152 -17.96 4.43 6.79
N PHE A 153 -17.87 3.34 6.03
CA PHE A 153 -16.82 2.35 6.20
C PHE A 153 -16.14 2.07 4.86
N ALA A 154 -14.85 1.77 4.90
CA ALA A 154 -14.09 1.24 3.78
C ALA A 154 -13.15 0.14 4.29
N LEU A 155 -13.01 -0.95 3.54
CA LEU A 155 -12.05 -2.00 3.83
C LEU A 155 -10.76 -1.72 3.06
N VAL A 156 -9.63 -1.80 3.76
CA VAL A 156 -8.29 -1.77 3.17
C VAL A 156 -7.67 -3.14 3.35
N GLU A 157 -7.24 -3.77 2.27
CA GLU A 157 -6.48 -5.01 2.27
C GLU A 157 -5.06 -4.75 1.78
N ILE A 158 -4.10 -5.39 2.45
CA ILE A 158 -2.67 -5.21 2.22
C ILE A 158 -2.07 -6.60 2.05
N LEU A 159 -1.58 -6.91 0.85
CA LEU A 159 -1.07 -8.23 0.49
C LEU A 159 0.35 -8.11 -0.09
N PRO A 160 1.33 -8.90 0.38
CA PRO A 160 2.66 -8.84 -0.20
C PRO A 160 2.64 -9.39 -1.63
N ILE A 161 3.46 -8.81 -2.51
CA ILE A 161 3.75 -9.41 -3.81
C ILE A 161 4.75 -10.53 -3.57
N ILE A 162 4.31 -11.77 -3.77
CA ILE A 162 5.11 -12.98 -3.59
C ILE A 162 5.70 -13.45 -4.93
N HIS A 163 6.87 -14.06 -4.89
CA HIS A 163 7.45 -14.68 -6.07
C HIS A 163 6.75 -16.01 -6.37
N PRO A 164 6.57 -16.40 -7.66
CA PRO A 164 5.92 -17.65 -8.03
C PRO A 164 6.58 -18.88 -7.39
N ASP A 165 7.90 -18.84 -7.19
CA ASP A 165 8.66 -19.95 -6.59
C ASP A 165 8.27 -20.22 -5.13
N ASP A 166 7.67 -19.24 -4.45
CA ASP A 166 7.18 -19.39 -3.07
C ASP A 166 5.79 -20.08 -2.99
N LEU A 167 5.10 -20.28 -4.11
CA LEU A 167 3.71 -20.74 -4.12
C LEU A 167 3.46 -21.81 -5.19
N GLN A 168 3.30 -23.07 -4.75
CA GLN A 168 2.80 -24.15 -5.60
C GLN A 168 1.27 -24.25 -5.46
N ILE A 169 0.54 -23.83 -6.51
CA ILE A 169 -0.91 -24.07 -6.62
C ILE A 169 -1.12 -25.29 -7.51
N SER A 170 -1.86 -26.29 -7.03
CA SER A 170 -2.23 -27.43 -7.85
C SER A 170 -3.28 -27.02 -8.90
N PRO A 171 -3.18 -27.46 -10.16
CA PRO A 171 -4.22 -27.22 -11.17
C PRO A 171 -5.61 -27.71 -10.74
N SER A 172 -5.69 -28.71 -9.85
CA SER A 172 -6.95 -29.21 -9.28
C SER A 172 -7.71 -28.16 -8.45
N ASP A 173 -7.01 -27.16 -7.93
CA ASP A 173 -7.57 -26.16 -7.02
C ASP A 173 -8.03 -24.90 -7.79
N LEU A 174 -7.77 -24.85 -9.10
CA LEU A 174 -8.14 -23.74 -9.97
C LEU A 174 -9.45 -24.04 -10.69
N LYS A 175 -10.45 -23.16 -10.48
CA LYS A 175 -11.66 -23.15 -11.28
C LYS A 175 -11.60 -22.01 -12.29
N PHE A 176 -11.54 -22.36 -13.57
CA PHE A 176 -11.57 -21.39 -14.66
C PHE A 176 -13.00 -21.14 -15.12
N GLU A 177 -13.44 -19.88 -15.09
CA GLU A 177 -14.73 -19.45 -15.63
C GLU A 177 -14.51 -18.40 -16.71
N LEU A 178 -15.05 -18.64 -17.91
CA LEU A 178 -15.00 -17.70 -19.02
C LEU A 178 -16.25 -16.81 -19.00
N SER A 179 -16.11 -15.52 -18.68
CA SER A 179 -17.19 -14.54 -18.78
C SER A 179 -17.10 -13.73 -20.08
N ARG A 180 -18.25 -13.38 -20.66
CA ARG A 180 -18.32 -12.49 -21.82
C ARG A 180 -18.42 -11.04 -21.33
N SER A 181 -17.65 -10.13 -21.91
CA SER A 181 -17.71 -8.70 -21.57
C SER A 181 -19.09 -8.12 -21.92
N SER A 182 -19.78 -7.55 -20.92
CA SER A 182 -21.07 -6.88 -21.10
C SER A 182 -20.88 -5.43 -21.54
N GLY A 183 -20.48 -5.24 -22.80
CA GLY A 183 -20.55 -3.92 -23.45
C GLY A 183 -21.94 -3.67 -24.03
N PRO A 184 -22.47 -2.43 -24.03
CA PRO A 184 -23.72 -2.12 -24.74
C PRO A 184 -23.45 -2.13 -26.25
N GLY A 185 -23.75 -3.25 -26.90
CA GLY A 185 -23.54 -3.38 -28.33
C GLY A 185 -24.13 -4.65 -28.91
N GLY A 186 -25.31 -4.51 -29.52
CA GLY A 186 -25.69 -5.19 -30.76
C GLY A 186 -25.90 -6.70 -30.73
N GLN A 187 -27.11 -7.11 -31.09
CA GLN A 187 -27.42 -8.47 -31.55
C GLN A 187 -26.51 -8.85 -32.73
N ASN A 188 -25.37 -9.50 -32.47
CA ASN A 188 -24.73 -10.54 -33.31
C ASN A 188 -23.30 -10.84 -32.82
N ARG A 189 -23.17 -11.82 -31.92
CA ARG A 189 -22.05 -12.79 -31.92
C ARG A 189 -22.54 -14.10 -31.29
N ARG A 190 -23.18 -14.93 -32.11
CA ARG A 190 -23.36 -16.37 -31.86
C ARG A 190 -22.44 -17.12 -32.83
N ALA A 191 -21.44 -17.83 -32.27
CA ALA A 191 -20.68 -18.98 -32.80
C ALA A 191 -19.31 -18.94 -32.10
N GLY A 192 -18.77 -19.98 -31.47
CA GLY A 192 -19.21 -21.34 -31.24
C GLY A 192 -18.25 -21.93 -30.19
N SER A 193 -18.78 -22.82 -29.35
CA SER A 193 -18.01 -23.70 -28.49
C SER A 193 -17.19 -24.68 -29.35
N ALA A 194 -15.86 -24.67 -29.21
CA ALA A 194 -15.02 -25.81 -29.55
C ALA A 194 -13.60 -25.58 -28.98
N PHE A 195 -13.37 -26.01 -27.74
CA PHE A 195 -12.07 -26.54 -27.38
C PHE A 195 -12.28 -28.03 -27.11
N ALA A 196 -11.95 -28.82 -28.13
CA ALA A 196 -11.82 -30.26 -28.01
C ALA A 196 -10.47 -30.54 -27.34
N ASP A 197 -10.50 -31.50 -26.42
CA ASP A 197 -9.34 -32.13 -25.81
C ASP A 197 -8.21 -32.40 -26.82
N ARG A 198 -6.98 -32.09 -26.41
CA ARG A 198 -5.81 -32.93 -26.69
C ARG A 198 -4.58 -32.51 -25.87
N TYR A 199 -4.19 -33.45 -24.99
CA TYR A 199 -2.94 -33.65 -24.25
C TYR A 199 -2.53 -32.60 -23.21
#